data_AF-A0A352SW46-F1
#
_entry.id   AF-A0A352SW46-F1
#
_cell.length_a   1.000
_cell.length_b   1.000
_cell.length_c   1.000
_cell.angle_alpha   90.00
_cell.angle_beta   90.00
_cell.angle_gamma   90.00
#
_symmetry.space_group_name_H-M   'P 1'
#
loop_
_entity.id
_entity.type
_entity.pdbx_description
1 polymer ?
#
loop_
_entity_poly.entity_id
_entity_poly.type
_entity_poly.pdbx_seq_one_letter_code
_entity_poly.pdbx_strand_id
1 'polypeptide(L)'
;MTVKWNGVNLLKTIAENEKSATRLYKAIDAEARIGEKFFEQLAEDEERHEKIYNALLAKFEKEVEIEIEQSEAEYLDLLIESNSLFDEELIEKARKVFTKSQIFDIAEKAERDAVLFVTELQKLYPDLAKEEMAIILNEEKKHLKKILERKRESQPMFGRGM
;
A
#
# COMPACT_ATOMS: atom_id res chain seq x y z
N MET A 1 15.91 -25.43 3.53
CA MET A 1 15.68 -26.16 2.27
C MET A 1 15.13 -25.13 1.32
N THR A 2 15.71 -25.02 0.13
CA THR A 2 15.26 -24.03 -0.84
C THR A 2 14.10 -24.57 -1.67
N VAL A 3 13.22 -23.66 -2.08
CA VAL A 3 12.08 -23.92 -2.96
C VAL A 3 12.05 -22.90 -4.08
N LYS A 4 11.51 -23.30 -5.22
CA LYS A 4 11.15 -22.36 -6.29
C LYS A 4 9.87 -21.65 -5.91
N TRP A 5 9.94 -20.33 -5.81
CA TRP A 5 8.80 -19.48 -5.48
C TRP A 5 8.56 -18.47 -6.59
N ASN A 6 7.29 -18.15 -6.83
CA ASN A 6 6.87 -17.30 -7.94
C ASN A 6 6.28 -15.99 -7.43
N GLY A 7 6.99 -14.88 -7.68
CA GLY A 7 6.58 -13.55 -7.23
C GLY A 7 5.50 -12.86 -8.04
N VAL A 8 4.88 -13.52 -9.03
CA VAL A 8 3.74 -12.97 -9.78
C VAL A 8 2.62 -12.56 -8.81
N ASN A 9 2.32 -13.41 -7.82
CA ASN A 9 1.25 -13.12 -6.87
C ASN A 9 1.57 -11.91 -6.00
N LEU A 10 2.83 -11.74 -5.56
CA LEU A 10 3.26 -10.55 -4.84
C LEU A 10 3.08 -9.27 -5.68
N LEU A 11 3.56 -9.27 -6.93
CA LEU A 11 3.41 -8.12 -7.83
C LEU A 11 1.94 -7.78 -8.12
N LYS A 12 1.09 -8.80 -8.29
CA LYS A 12 -0.37 -8.62 -8.45
C LYS A 12 -0.98 -8.00 -7.22
N THR A 13 -0.66 -8.53 -6.03
CA THR A 13 -1.14 -8.00 -4.75
C THR A 13 -0.76 -6.54 -4.56
N ILE A 14 0.49 -6.16 -4.90
CA ILE A 14 0.94 -4.76 -4.85
C ILE A 14 0.10 -3.89 -5.78
N ALA A 15 -0.06 -4.27 -7.05
CA ALA A 15 -0.86 -3.50 -8.01
C ALA A 15 -2.33 -3.36 -7.57
N GLU A 16 -2.90 -4.42 -6.99
CA GLU A 16 -4.26 -4.41 -6.45
C GLU A 16 -4.40 -3.55 -5.19
N ASN A 17 -3.35 -3.48 -4.35
CA ASN A 17 -3.28 -2.58 -3.20
C ASN A 17 -3.30 -1.12 -3.66
N GLU A 18 -2.46 -0.74 -4.63
CA GLU A 18 -2.43 0.64 -5.17
C GLU A 18 -3.79 1.05 -5.73
N LYS A 19 -4.42 0.16 -6.49
CA LYS A 19 -5.76 0.37 -7.02
C LYS A 19 -6.80 0.55 -5.92
N SER A 20 -6.68 -0.22 -4.83
CA SER A 20 -7.60 -0.16 -3.70
C SER A 20 -7.40 1.11 -2.87
N ALA A 21 -6.15 1.52 -2.65
CA ALA A 21 -5.78 2.78 -2.00
C ALA A 21 -6.28 3.98 -2.83
N THR A 22 -6.10 3.96 -4.16
CA THR A 22 -6.66 4.97 -5.07
C THR A 22 -8.18 5.14 -4.88
N ARG A 23 -8.93 4.02 -4.85
CA ARG A 23 -10.39 4.06 -4.63
C ARG A 23 -10.75 4.61 -3.26
N LEU A 24 -10.02 4.21 -2.22
CA LEU A 24 -10.20 4.69 -0.85
C LEU A 24 -9.98 6.21 -0.77
N TYR A 25 -8.87 6.71 -1.29
CA TYR A 25 -8.52 8.12 -1.23
C TYR A 25 -9.46 9.00 -2.05
N LYS A 26 -9.86 8.57 -3.26
CA LYS A 26 -10.92 9.24 -4.03
C LYS A 26 -12.26 9.27 -3.28
N ALA A 27 -12.59 8.21 -2.55
CA ALA A 27 -13.83 8.16 -1.75
C ALA A 27 -13.78 9.10 -0.55
N ILE A 28 -12.63 9.22 0.13
CA ILE A 28 -12.44 10.15 1.25
C ILE A 28 -12.46 11.60 0.76
N ASP A 29 -11.79 11.88 -0.36
CA ASP A 29 -11.69 13.24 -0.91
C ASP A 29 -13.04 13.81 -1.33
N ALA A 30 -13.93 12.96 -1.86
CA ALA A 30 -15.31 13.32 -2.19
C ALA A 30 -16.15 13.76 -0.96
N GLU A 31 -15.72 13.43 0.26
CA GLU A 31 -16.35 13.88 1.50
C GLU A 31 -15.75 15.23 1.93
N ALA A 32 -16.47 16.33 1.67
CA ALA A 32 -16.08 17.74 1.88
C ALA A 32 -15.60 18.14 3.30
N ARG A 33 -15.51 17.21 4.24
CA ARG A 33 -15.10 17.43 5.64
C ARG A 33 -13.63 17.06 5.90
N ILE A 34 -12.93 16.43 4.96
CA ILE A 34 -11.61 15.82 5.20
C ILE A 34 -10.64 16.17 4.07
N GLY A 35 -9.96 17.31 4.22
CA GLY A 35 -8.69 17.61 3.54
C GLY A 35 -8.64 17.37 2.02
N GLU A 36 -9.49 18.07 1.28
CA GLU A 36 -9.77 17.97 -0.18
C GLU A 36 -8.56 18.06 -1.15
N LYS A 37 -7.35 18.35 -0.66
CA LYS A 37 -6.13 18.38 -1.50
C LYS A 37 -5.11 17.33 -1.15
N PHE A 38 -5.23 16.76 0.06
CA PHE A 38 -4.27 15.80 0.54
C PHE A 38 -4.58 14.41 -0.01
N PHE A 39 -5.84 14.00 0.05
CA PHE A 39 -6.28 12.70 -0.44
C PHE A 39 -6.40 12.67 -1.97
N GLU A 40 -6.75 13.78 -2.62
CA GLU A 40 -6.60 13.94 -4.07
C GLU A 40 -5.17 13.62 -4.53
N GLN A 41 -4.15 14.25 -3.94
CA GLN A 41 -2.74 14.02 -4.29
C GLN A 41 -2.31 12.57 -4.06
N LEU A 42 -2.68 11.98 -2.91
CA LEU A 42 -2.39 10.57 -2.65
C LEU A 42 -3.01 9.68 -3.73
N ALA A 43 -4.27 9.91 -4.09
CA ALA A 43 -4.93 9.11 -5.12
C ALA A 43 -4.27 9.21 -6.50
N GLU A 44 -3.73 10.38 -6.86
CA GLU A 44 -2.98 10.56 -8.10
C GLU A 44 -1.65 9.80 -8.09
N ASP A 45 -0.95 9.81 -6.95
CA ASP A 45 0.28 9.07 -6.76
C ASP A 45 0.03 7.55 -6.84
N GLU A 46 -0.97 7.01 -6.13
CA GLU A 46 -1.27 5.57 -6.15
C GLU A 46 -1.71 5.11 -7.55
N GLU A 47 -2.45 5.93 -8.29
CA GLU A 47 -2.85 5.59 -9.66
C GLU A 47 -1.62 5.51 -10.60
N ARG A 48 -0.60 6.32 -10.34
CA ARG A 48 0.68 6.22 -11.05
C ARG A 48 1.43 4.96 -10.64
N HIS A 49 1.48 4.62 -9.35
CA HIS A 49 2.13 3.40 -8.86
C HIS A 49 1.46 2.14 -9.42
N GLU A 50 0.12 2.06 -9.41
CA GLU A 50 -0.65 0.98 -10.04
C GLU A 50 -0.21 0.75 -11.49
N LYS A 51 -0.07 1.82 -12.28
CA LYS A 51 0.37 1.75 -13.67
C LYS A 51 1.79 1.20 -13.80
N ILE A 52 2.69 1.59 -12.91
CA ILE A 52 4.07 1.09 -12.88
C ILE A 52 4.07 -0.41 -12.56
N TYR A 53 3.38 -0.85 -11.51
CA TYR A 53 3.33 -2.27 -11.14
C TYR A 53 2.66 -3.13 -12.21
N ASN A 54 1.59 -2.67 -12.84
CA ASN A 54 0.98 -3.39 -13.96
C ASN A 54 1.91 -3.48 -15.17
N ALA A 55 2.69 -2.43 -15.46
CA ALA A 55 3.69 -2.46 -16.53
C ALA A 55 4.84 -3.43 -16.20
N LEU A 56 5.25 -3.54 -14.93
CA LEU A 56 6.21 -4.55 -14.49
C LEU A 56 5.61 -5.95 -14.62
N LEU A 57 4.39 -6.18 -14.14
CA LEU A 57 3.72 -7.46 -14.23
C LEU A 57 3.65 -7.98 -15.68
N ALA A 58 3.30 -7.10 -16.64
CA ALA A 58 3.24 -7.44 -18.06
C ALA A 58 4.62 -7.79 -18.67
N LYS A 59 5.71 -7.19 -18.17
CA LYS A 59 7.08 -7.47 -18.63
C LYS A 59 7.64 -8.75 -18.03
N PHE A 60 7.28 -9.08 -16.79
CA PHE A 60 7.98 -10.07 -15.97
C PHE A 60 7.18 -11.34 -15.66
N GLU A 61 6.01 -11.53 -16.29
CA GLU A 61 5.16 -12.72 -16.09
C GLU A 61 5.90 -14.07 -16.32
N LYS A 62 7.07 -14.05 -16.98
CA LYS A 62 7.91 -15.23 -17.26
C LYS A 62 9.24 -15.29 -16.48
N GLU A 63 9.63 -14.27 -15.73
CA GLU A 63 10.99 -14.13 -15.15
C GLU A 63 11.03 -13.87 -13.63
N VAL A 64 9.91 -14.04 -12.91
CA VAL A 64 9.85 -13.80 -11.45
C VAL A 64 9.95 -15.08 -10.60
N GLU A 65 10.36 -16.21 -11.18
CA GLU A 65 10.67 -17.42 -10.39
C GLU A 65 12.07 -17.29 -9.77
N ILE A 66 12.15 -17.43 -8.45
CA ILE A 66 13.40 -17.35 -7.68
C ILE A 66 13.51 -18.55 -6.74
N GLU A 67 14.73 -18.86 -6.33
CA GLU A 67 15.01 -19.90 -5.34
C GLU A 67 15.26 -19.24 -3.98
N ILE A 68 14.39 -19.53 -3.00
CA ILE A 68 14.42 -18.95 -1.65
C ILE A 68 14.24 -20.04 -0.59
N GLU A 69 14.52 -19.74 0.67
CA GLU A 69 14.26 -20.69 1.76
C GLU A 69 12.76 -20.95 1.91
N GLN A 70 12.39 -22.21 2.19
CA GLN A 70 11.00 -22.61 2.35
C GLN A 70 10.23 -21.75 3.37
N SER A 71 10.85 -21.43 4.50
CA SER A 71 10.23 -20.59 5.53
C SER A 71 9.96 -19.16 5.06
N GLU A 72 10.77 -18.65 4.11
CA GLU A 72 10.57 -17.34 3.51
C GLU A 72 9.42 -17.37 2.51
N ALA A 73 9.33 -18.42 1.69
CA ALA A 73 8.18 -18.64 0.80
C ALA A 73 6.86 -18.71 1.59
N GLU A 74 6.82 -19.51 2.67
CA GLU A 74 5.65 -19.63 3.54
C GLU A 74 5.25 -18.29 4.18
N TYR A 75 6.23 -17.48 4.60
CA TYR A 75 5.98 -16.14 5.12
C TYR A 75 5.36 -15.21 4.07
N LEU A 76 5.91 -15.20 2.84
CA LEU A 76 5.42 -14.36 1.75
C LEU A 76 4.02 -14.77 1.31
N ASP A 77 3.74 -16.07 1.24
CA ASP A 77 2.41 -16.57 0.90
C ASP A 77 1.38 -16.15 1.95
N LEU A 78 1.69 -16.31 3.25
CA LEU A 78 0.82 -15.82 4.33
C LEU A 78 0.66 -14.29 4.31
N LEU A 79 1.71 -13.55 3.98
CA LEU A 79 1.64 -12.10 3.85
C LEU A 79 0.68 -11.68 2.71
N ILE A 80 0.76 -12.37 1.57
CA ILE A 80 -0.15 -12.17 0.42
C ILE A 80 -1.58 -12.56 0.78
N GLU A 81 -1.78 -13.73 1.41
CA GLU A 81 -3.12 -14.24 1.77
C GLU A 81 -3.81 -13.41 2.86
N SER A 82 -3.02 -12.87 3.80
CA SER A 82 -3.53 -12.00 4.87
C SER A 82 -3.75 -10.55 4.43
N ASN A 83 -3.35 -10.21 3.20
CA ASN A 83 -3.54 -8.88 2.64
C ASN A 83 -5.04 -8.56 2.57
N SER A 84 -5.49 -7.71 3.49
CA SER A 84 -6.84 -7.15 3.41
C SER A 84 -6.84 -6.03 2.39
N LEU A 85 -7.28 -6.36 1.17
CA LEU A 85 -7.72 -5.36 0.21
C LEU A 85 -8.85 -4.54 0.82
N PHE A 86 -8.85 -3.24 0.58
CA PHE A 86 -10.01 -2.41 0.89
C PHE A 86 -11.14 -2.81 -0.06
N ASP A 87 -11.98 -3.74 0.39
CA ASP A 87 -13.14 -4.19 -0.36
C ASP A 87 -14.16 -3.05 -0.53
N GLU A 88 -15.05 -3.21 -1.50
CA GLU A 88 -16.07 -2.21 -1.80
C GLU A 88 -16.97 -1.93 -0.59
N GLU A 89 -17.15 -2.90 0.31
CA GLU A 89 -17.95 -2.76 1.52
C GLU A 89 -17.26 -1.83 2.54
N LEU A 90 -15.94 -1.94 2.71
CA LEU A 90 -15.14 -1.08 3.58
C LEU A 90 -15.09 0.35 3.03
N ILE A 91 -14.99 0.50 1.71
CA ILE A 91 -15.04 1.80 1.03
C ILE A 91 -16.43 2.44 1.17
N GLU A 92 -17.51 1.68 1.00
CA GLU A 92 -18.89 2.16 1.22
C GLU A 92 -19.16 2.53 2.68
N LYS A 93 -18.63 1.75 3.63
CA LYS A 93 -18.67 2.08 5.06
C LYS A 93 -17.88 3.35 5.36
N ALA A 94 -16.76 3.57 4.68
CA ALA A 94 -15.96 4.78 4.83
C ALA A 94 -16.71 6.05 4.45
N ARG A 95 -17.46 6.01 3.34
CA ARG A 95 -18.30 7.13 2.89
C ARG A 95 -19.38 7.53 3.90
N LYS A 96 -19.92 6.57 4.66
CA LYS A 96 -21.15 6.81 5.45
C LYS A 96 -20.93 7.01 6.94
N VAL A 97 -19.84 6.49 7.53
CA VAL A 97 -19.79 6.28 8.99
C VAL A 97 -18.49 6.72 9.66
N PHE A 98 -17.38 6.88 8.94
CA PHE A 98 -16.10 7.06 9.60
C PHE A 98 -15.86 8.48 10.13
N THR A 99 -15.39 8.51 11.38
CA THR A 99 -14.76 9.69 11.96
C THR A 99 -13.42 9.97 11.27
N LYS A 100 -12.95 11.22 11.34
CA LYS A 100 -11.64 11.61 10.80
C LYS A 100 -10.49 10.71 11.30
N SER A 101 -10.55 10.26 12.56
CA SER A 101 -9.55 9.34 13.13
C SER A 101 -9.56 7.97 12.44
N GLN A 102 -10.75 7.39 12.24
CA GLN A 102 -10.88 6.08 11.61
C GLN A 102 -10.40 6.09 10.16
N ILE A 103 -10.62 7.19 9.43
CA ILE A 103 -10.11 7.36 8.08
C ILE A 103 -8.58 7.33 8.06
N PHE A 104 -7.93 8.03 9.00
CA PHE A 104 -6.47 7.98 9.09
C PHE A 104 -5.95 6.63 9.61
N ASP A 105 -6.71 5.88 10.41
CA ASP A 105 -6.32 4.51 10.80
C ASP A 105 -6.28 3.58 9.59
N ILE A 106 -7.26 3.69 8.70
CA ILE A 106 -7.35 2.88 7.47
C ILE A 106 -6.26 3.30 6.48
N ALA A 107 -6.09 4.61 6.26
CA ALA A 107 -5.04 5.13 5.41
C ALA A 107 -3.65 4.73 5.94
N GLU A 108 -3.42 4.80 7.26
CA GLU A 108 -2.15 4.37 7.84
C GLU A 108 -1.88 2.89 7.56
N LYS A 109 -2.89 2.03 7.67
CA LYS A 109 -2.73 0.61 7.33
C LYS A 109 -2.36 0.43 5.85
N ALA A 110 -3.04 1.14 4.94
CA ALA A 110 -2.77 1.08 3.50
C ALA A 110 -1.30 1.33 3.20
N GLU A 111 -0.78 2.45 3.70
CA GLU A 111 0.60 2.89 3.46
C GLU A 111 1.65 2.00 4.12
N ARG A 112 1.34 1.46 5.31
CA ARG A 112 2.24 0.50 5.98
C ARG A 112 2.39 -0.77 5.17
N ASP A 113 1.27 -1.27 4.65
CA ASP A 113 1.24 -2.46 3.80
C ASP A 113 2.01 -2.18 2.50
N ALA A 114 1.81 -1.02 1.86
CA ALA A 114 2.59 -0.60 0.68
C ALA A 114 4.10 -0.58 0.96
N VAL A 115 4.55 0.11 2.02
CA VAL A 115 5.98 0.12 2.41
C VAL A 115 6.52 -1.29 2.64
N LEU A 116 5.76 -2.16 3.30
CA LEU A 116 6.17 -3.55 3.55
C LEU A 116 6.34 -4.33 2.25
N PHE A 117 5.32 -4.33 1.39
CA PHE A 117 5.36 -5.09 0.15
C PHE A 117 6.44 -4.60 -0.81
N VAL A 118 6.64 -3.30 -0.95
CA VAL A 118 7.72 -2.75 -1.79
C VAL A 118 9.10 -3.13 -1.24
N THR A 119 9.25 -3.14 0.09
CA THR A 119 10.50 -3.57 0.74
C THR A 119 10.79 -5.05 0.46
N GLU A 120 9.79 -5.94 0.61
CA GLU A 120 9.95 -7.37 0.31
C GLU A 120 10.23 -7.58 -1.19
N LEU A 121 9.53 -6.86 -2.08
CA LEU A 121 9.78 -6.93 -3.51
C LEU A 121 11.22 -6.55 -3.88
N GLN A 122 11.76 -5.46 -3.31
CA GLN A 122 13.16 -5.05 -3.55
C GLN A 122 14.17 -6.04 -2.99
N LYS A 123 13.86 -6.67 -1.85
CA LYS A 123 14.72 -7.70 -1.25
C LYS A 123 14.81 -8.93 -2.14
N LEU A 124 13.67 -9.38 -2.67
CA LEU A 124 13.58 -10.57 -3.52
C LEU A 124 14.12 -10.32 -4.93
N TYR A 125 13.91 -9.12 -5.46
CA TYR A 125 14.28 -8.73 -6.83
C TYR A 125 15.07 -7.41 -6.85
N PRO A 126 16.33 -7.40 -6.37
CA PRO A 126 17.11 -6.16 -6.20
C PRO A 126 17.42 -5.40 -7.49
N ASP A 127 17.37 -6.08 -8.64
CA ASP A 127 17.64 -5.50 -9.95
C ASP A 127 16.34 -5.13 -10.71
N LEU A 128 15.17 -5.52 -10.19
CA LEU A 128 13.88 -5.23 -10.82
C LEU A 128 13.55 -3.74 -10.68
N ALA A 129 13.65 -3.00 -11.80
CA ALA A 129 13.31 -1.57 -11.88
C ALA A 129 13.86 -0.79 -10.68
N LYS A 130 15.14 -1.03 -10.38
CA LYS A 130 15.78 -0.68 -9.10
C LYS A 130 15.60 0.80 -8.74
N GLU A 131 15.79 1.69 -9.70
CA GLU A 131 15.65 3.13 -9.50
C GLU A 131 14.18 3.51 -9.24
N GLU A 132 13.26 2.98 -10.04
CA GLU A 132 11.83 3.19 -9.88
C GLU A 132 11.33 2.67 -8.54
N MET A 133 11.69 1.45 -8.14
CA MET A 133 11.29 0.88 -6.85
C MET A 133 11.82 1.68 -5.66
N ALA A 134 13.04 2.23 -5.76
CA ALA A 134 13.59 3.10 -4.72
C ALA A 134 12.84 4.45 -4.63
N ILE A 135 12.42 4.99 -5.77
CA ILE A 135 11.57 6.19 -5.83
C ILE A 135 10.22 5.90 -5.16
N ILE A 136 9.53 4.84 -5.57
CA ILE A 136 8.21 4.46 -5.02
C ILE A 136 8.31 4.23 -3.52
N LEU A 137 9.27 3.44 -3.04
CA LEU A 137 9.43 3.20 -1.59
C LEU A 137 9.61 4.50 -0.79
N ASN A 138 10.28 5.51 -1.36
CA ASN A 138 10.45 6.80 -0.72
C ASN A 138 9.18 7.66 -0.79
N GLU A 139 8.35 7.49 -1.81
CA GLU A 139 7.02 8.11 -1.94
C GLU A 139 6.05 7.51 -0.90
N GLU A 140 5.93 6.18 -0.82
CA GLU A 140 5.13 5.47 0.21
C GLU A 140 5.52 5.91 1.63
N LYS A 141 6.83 5.99 1.92
CA LYS A 141 7.31 6.46 3.22
C LYS A 141 6.91 7.91 3.51
N LYS A 142 6.85 8.77 2.49
CA LYS A 142 6.38 10.16 2.64
C LYS A 142 4.86 10.21 2.84
N HIS A 143 4.09 9.38 2.13
CA HIS A 143 2.66 9.25 2.32
C HIS A 143 2.33 8.80 3.75
N LEU A 144 2.92 7.68 4.19
CA LEU A 144 2.82 7.17 5.56
C LEU A 144 3.16 8.25 6.59
N LYS A 145 4.27 8.97 6.39
CA LYS A 145 4.67 10.05 7.30
C LYS A 145 3.59 11.13 7.40
N LYS A 146 3.08 11.63 6.25
CA LYS A 146 2.03 12.66 6.23
C LYS A 146 0.74 12.15 6.90
N ILE A 147 0.35 10.91 6.66
CA ILE A 147 -0.83 10.29 7.31
C ILE A 147 -0.65 10.24 8.83
N LEU A 148 0.52 9.78 9.32
CA LEU A 148 0.81 9.74 10.76
C LEU A 148 0.79 11.14 11.40
N GLU A 149 1.31 12.15 10.71
CA GLU A 149 1.27 13.55 11.16
C GLU A 149 -0.17 14.05 11.29
N ARG A 150 -0.99 13.84 10.25
CA ARG A 150 -2.41 14.26 10.23
C ARG A 150 -3.27 13.49 11.22
N LYS A 151 -3.03 12.19 11.39
CA LYS A 151 -3.69 11.35 12.39
C LYS A 151 -3.46 11.92 13.78
N ARG A 152 -2.21 12.21 14.11
CA ARG A 152 -1.80 12.78 15.40
C ARG A 152 -2.41 14.17 15.66
N GLU A 153 -2.62 14.98 14.64
CA GLU A 153 -3.30 16.28 14.73
C GLU A 153 -4.82 16.14 14.85
N SER A 154 -5.40 15.06 14.32
CA SER A 154 -6.84 14.78 14.40
C SER A 154 -7.29 14.24 15.76
N GLN A 155 -6.37 13.74 16.58
CA GLN A 155 -6.66 13.26 17.92
C GLN A 155 -6.76 14.44 18.91
N PRO A 156 -7.80 14.50 19.76
CA PRO A 156 -7.89 15.52 20.80
C PRO A 156 -6.68 15.44 21.74
N MET A 157 -6.17 16.60 22.18
CA MET A 157 -5.00 16.79 23.07
C MET A 157 -5.22 16.26 24.52
N PHE A 158 -6.02 15.22 24.71
CA PHE A 158 -6.19 14.52 25.99
C PHE A 158 -5.44 13.18 25.93
N GLY A 159 -4.10 13.22 26.02
CA GLY A 159 -3.32 11.98 26.00
C GLY A 159 -1.82 12.14 25.74
N ARG A 160 -1.36 13.32 25.32
CA ARG A 160 0.06 13.66 25.47
C ARG A 160 0.32 13.95 26.95
N GLY A 161 0.65 12.88 27.68
CA GLY A 161 1.20 12.99 29.02
C GLY A 161 2.38 13.97 29.04
N MET A 162 2.48 14.67 30.16
CA MET A 162 3.67 15.41 30.58
C MET A 162 4.94 14.57 30.46
#